data_AF-A0A9K3CX56-F1
#
_entry.id   AF-A0A9K3CX56-F1
#
_cell.length_a   1.000
_cell.length_b   1.000
_cell.length_c   1.000
_cell.angle_alpha   90.00
_cell.angle_beta   90.00
_cell.angle_gamma   90.00
#
_symmetry.space_group_name_H-M   'P 1'
#
loop_
_entity.id
_entity.type
_entity.pdbx_description
1 polymer ?
#
loop_
_entity_poly.entity_id
_entity_poly.type
_entity_poly.pdbx_seq_one_letter_code
_entity_poly.pdbx_strand_id
1 'polypeptide(L)'
;AHAKGVVAIDSDTETAIWLTHSVPTYPHVLSENTYSYPDDELVYGQHMFCMSLEGENVDMIGRVFSYDMPHYYGVEMPSSLKAWAPNLYKAMVQDYHTTPAAGWAGSMTTRGGTTINAFAKNKNWNDDLWESLVAPAMSTDLYVESWGRPLDGPYCKGINGTYTVVNVRDVSGIYVHSITYVFMYIFICKHIHIHA
;
A
#
# COMPACT_ATOMS: atom_id res chain seq x y z
N ALA A 1 3.72 -2.59 8.65
CA ALA A 1 2.87 -1.55 8.03
C ALA A 1 1.39 -2.06 8.08
N HIS A 2 0.32 -1.23 8.14
CA HIS A 2 -1.10 -1.61 8.13
C HIS A 2 -1.66 -1.73 6.70
N ALA A 3 -1.03 -2.61 5.92
CA ALA A 3 -1.50 -2.97 4.58
C ALA A 3 -2.38 -4.23 4.64
N LYS A 4 -3.43 -4.29 3.82
CA LYS A 4 -4.29 -5.47 3.65
C LYS A 4 -4.50 -5.73 2.17
N GLY A 5 -4.59 -6.99 1.79
CA GLY A 5 -4.72 -7.37 0.40
C GLY A 5 -4.55 -8.86 0.13
N VAL A 6 -4.71 -9.21 -1.13
CA VAL A 6 -4.54 -10.56 -1.67
C VAL A 6 -3.68 -10.47 -2.93
N VAL A 7 -2.70 -11.36 -3.04
CA VAL A 7 -1.92 -11.55 -4.26
C VAL A 7 -2.22 -12.95 -4.76
N ALA A 8 -2.78 -13.03 -5.97
CA ALA A 8 -3.00 -14.29 -6.68
C ALA A 8 -2.02 -14.36 -7.86
N ILE A 9 -1.28 -15.46 -7.98
CA ILE A 9 -0.19 -15.61 -8.95
C ILE A 9 -0.48 -16.81 -9.84
N ASP A 10 -0.30 -16.64 -11.13
CA ASP A 10 -0.19 -17.73 -12.10
C ASP A 10 1.29 -17.84 -12.52
N SER A 11 1.91 -18.96 -12.18
CA SER A 11 3.33 -19.19 -12.45
C SER A 11 3.63 -19.72 -13.85
N ASP A 12 2.63 -20.23 -14.56
CA ASP A 12 2.81 -20.70 -15.94
C ASP A 12 2.84 -19.50 -16.90
N THR A 13 2.11 -18.44 -16.56
CA THR A 13 2.04 -17.19 -17.35
C THR A 13 2.83 -16.03 -16.76
N GLU A 14 3.45 -16.21 -15.59
CA GLU A 14 4.15 -15.16 -14.83
C GLU A 14 3.27 -13.91 -14.61
N THR A 15 1.97 -14.12 -14.36
CA THR A 15 1.00 -13.05 -14.13
C THR A 15 0.52 -13.03 -12.69
N ALA A 16 0.04 -11.88 -12.24
CA ALA A 16 -0.58 -11.76 -10.94
C ALA A 16 -1.77 -10.78 -10.95
N ILE A 17 -2.70 -11.03 -10.04
CA ILE A 17 -3.68 -10.05 -9.58
C ILE A 17 -3.28 -9.64 -8.18
N TRP A 18 -3.18 -8.33 -7.95
CA TRP A 18 -2.95 -7.77 -6.63
C TRP A 18 -4.14 -6.90 -6.23
N LEU A 19 -4.87 -7.35 -5.22
CA LEU A 19 -5.94 -6.62 -4.57
C LEU A 19 -5.39 -5.97 -3.29
N THR A 20 -5.60 -4.67 -3.14
CA THR A 20 -5.28 -3.91 -1.94
C THR A 20 -6.55 -3.29 -1.39
N HIS A 21 -6.70 -3.21 -0.07
CA HIS A 21 -7.91 -2.62 0.53
C HIS A 21 -7.69 -2.11 1.95
N SER A 22 -8.66 -1.35 2.43
CA SER A 22 -8.73 -0.85 3.79
C SER A 22 -9.45 -1.78 4.77
N VAL A 23 -10.37 -2.62 4.27
CA VAL A 23 -11.32 -3.43 5.07
C VAL A 23 -10.60 -4.35 6.08
N PRO A 24 -10.73 -4.11 7.39
CA PRO A 24 -10.31 -5.02 8.45
C PRO A 24 -10.89 -6.43 8.31
N THR A 25 -10.16 -7.43 8.82
CA THR A 25 -10.58 -8.85 8.90
C THR A 25 -11.12 -9.49 7.61
N TYR A 26 -10.81 -8.88 6.45
CA TYR A 26 -11.23 -9.33 5.13
C TYR A 26 -10.03 -9.85 4.30
N PRO A 27 -10.20 -10.93 3.51
CA PRO A 27 -11.36 -11.83 3.52
C PRO A 27 -11.44 -12.61 4.83
N HIS A 28 -12.65 -12.90 5.28
CA HIS A 28 -12.85 -13.75 6.46
C HIS A 28 -12.45 -15.20 6.10
N VAL A 29 -11.66 -15.82 6.96
CA VAL A 29 -11.33 -17.26 7.02
C VAL A 29 -11.40 -18.01 5.68
N LEU A 30 -10.24 -18.24 5.06
CA LEU A 30 -10.08 -18.96 3.77
C LEU A 30 -10.66 -20.39 3.75
N SER A 31 -11.02 -20.98 4.89
CA SER A 31 -11.55 -22.35 4.97
C SER A 31 -13.04 -22.49 4.64
N GLU A 32 -13.82 -21.40 4.61
CA GLU A 32 -15.27 -21.48 4.49
C GLU A 32 -15.81 -21.41 3.05
N ASN A 33 -14.95 -21.27 2.03
CA ASN A 33 -15.32 -21.23 0.60
C ASN A 33 -16.55 -20.35 0.28
N THR A 34 -16.81 -19.34 1.10
CA THR A 34 -17.96 -18.45 1.02
C THR A 34 -17.49 -17.01 1.14
N TYR A 35 -18.14 -16.13 0.39
CA TYR A 35 -17.88 -14.70 0.48
C TYR A 35 -18.60 -14.12 1.71
N SER A 36 -17.87 -13.32 2.50
CA SER A 36 -18.45 -12.51 3.56
C SER A 36 -17.76 -11.15 3.64
N TYR A 37 -18.53 -10.13 3.97
CA TYR A 37 -18.05 -8.78 4.23
C TYR A 37 -18.35 -8.43 5.69
N PRO A 38 -17.40 -7.87 6.47
CA PRO A 38 -17.64 -7.59 7.88
C PRO A 38 -18.71 -6.52 8.08
N ASP A 39 -19.76 -6.83 8.84
CA ASP A 39 -20.88 -5.91 9.11
C ASP A 39 -20.42 -4.60 9.79
N ASP A 40 -19.41 -4.67 10.66
CA ASP A 40 -18.82 -3.51 11.34
C ASP A 40 -18.14 -2.53 10.38
N GLU A 41 -17.83 -2.96 9.15
CA GLU A 41 -17.17 -2.15 8.14
C GLU A 41 -18.15 -1.50 7.15
N LEU A 42 -19.46 -1.66 7.37
CA LEU A 42 -20.51 -1.01 6.58
C LEU A 42 -20.68 0.48 6.94
N VAL A 43 -20.19 0.91 8.12
CA VAL A 43 -20.30 2.29 8.59
C VAL A 43 -19.17 3.19 8.12
N TYR A 44 -18.10 2.63 7.57
CA TYR A 44 -16.91 3.35 7.11
C TYR A 44 -16.80 3.33 5.59
N GLY A 45 -16.35 4.44 5.01
CA GLY A 45 -15.90 4.45 3.62
C GLY A 45 -14.67 3.55 3.47
N GLN A 46 -14.76 2.55 2.60
CA GLN A 46 -13.66 1.62 2.32
C GLN A 46 -13.23 1.77 0.87
N HIS A 47 -11.93 1.59 0.61
CA HIS A 47 -11.41 1.50 -0.74
C HIS A 47 -10.91 0.08 -1.02
N MET A 48 -11.08 -0.35 -2.27
CA MET A 48 -10.48 -1.54 -2.83
C MET A 48 -9.86 -1.17 -4.17
N PHE A 49 -8.61 -1.57 -4.38
CA PHE A 49 -7.90 -1.33 -5.63
C PHE A 49 -7.31 -2.65 -6.12
N CYS A 50 -7.65 -3.02 -7.36
CA CYS A 50 -7.25 -4.28 -7.96
C CYS A 50 -6.45 -3.99 -9.24
N MET A 51 -5.27 -4.57 -9.34
CA MET A 51 -4.39 -4.41 -10.50
C MET A 51 -3.96 -5.77 -11.05
N SER A 52 -3.83 -5.83 -12.38
CA SER A 52 -3.26 -6.98 -13.08
C SER A 52 -1.83 -6.65 -13.51
N LEU A 53 -0.90 -7.54 -13.18
CA LEU A 53 0.54 -7.38 -13.38
C LEU A 53 1.11 -8.59 -14.12
N GLU A 54 2.25 -8.41 -14.78
CA GLU A 54 2.97 -9.49 -15.47
C GLU A 54 4.49 -9.28 -15.41
N GLY A 55 5.22 -10.40 -15.46
CA GLY A 55 6.68 -10.44 -15.47
C GLY A 55 7.30 -9.69 -14.29
N GLU A 56 8.27 -8.82 -14.58
CA GLU A 56 9.00 -8.05 -13.56
C GLU A 56 8.10 -7.17 -12.68
N ASN A 57 6.93 -6.75 -13.18
CA ASN A 57 5.99 -5.94 -12.41
C ASN A 57 5.35 -6.72 -11.26
N VAL A 58 5.28 -8.06 -11.36
CA VAL A 58 4.87 -8.92 -10.24
C VAL A 58 5.95 -8.91 -9.15
N ASP A 59 7.23 -8.92 -9.53
CA ASP A 59 8.33 -8.91 -8.57
C ASP A 59 8.43 -7.57 -7.78
N MET A 60 7.89 -6.49 -8.35
CA MET A 60 7.75 -5.20 -7.66
C MET A 60 6.84 -5.26 -6.43
N ILE A 61 5.90 -6.21 -6.37
CA ILE A 61 5.11 -6.48 -5.15
C ILE A 61 6.04 -6.86 -4.00
N GLY A 62 7.04 -7.71 -4.27
CA GLY A 62 8.05 -8.12 -3.30
C GLY A 62 8.89 -6.96 -2.79
N ARG A 63 9.17 -5.97 -3.64
CA ARG A 63 9.82 -4.73 -3.22
C ARG A 63 8.95 -3.97 -2.23
N VAL A 64 7.68 -3.75 -2.52
CA VAL A 64 6.73 -3.10 -1.58
C VAL A 64 6.68 -3.87 -0.26
N PHE A 65 6.50 -5.19 -0.31
CA PHE A 65 6.40 -6.02 0.89
C PHE A 65 7.68 -6.05 1.73
N SER A 66 8.86 -5.86 1.12
CA SER A 66 10.11 -5.78 1.88
C SER A 66 10.17 -4.58 2.83
N TYR A 67 9.43 -3.51 2.53
CA TYR A 67 9.27 -2.35 3.42
C TYR A 67 8.03 -2.50 4.29
N ASP A 68 6.90 -2.92 3.72
CA ASP A 68 5.64 -2.99 4.45
C ASP A 68 5.62 -4.10 5.52
N MET A 69 6.41 -5.16 5.31
CA MET A 69 6.53 -6.33 6.17
C MET A 69 5.14 -6.86 6.57
N PRO A 70 4.31 -7.30 5.60
CA PRO A 70 2.94 -7.72 5.88
C PRO A 70 2.91 -8.97 6.77
N HIS A 71 1.79 -9.10 7.48
CA HIS A 71 1.45 -10.34 8.18
C HIS A 71 0.66 -11.24 7.23
N TYR A 72 1.13 -12.46 7.00
CA TYR A 72 0.48 -13.41 6.10
C TYR A 72 -0.50 -14.30 6.87
N TYR A 73 -1.75 -14.39 6.39
CA TYR A 73 -2.79 -15.25 6.96
C TYR A 73 -2.93 -16.59 6.23
N GLY A 74 -2.56 -16.63 4.95
CA GLY A 74 -2.51 -17.82 4.12
C GLY A 74 -1.50 -17.61 3.01
N VAL A 75 -0.63 -18.60 2.80
CA VAL A 75 0.44 -18.52 1.81
C VAL A 75 0.54 -19.86 1.12
N GLU A 76 0.33 -19.87 -0.19
CA GLU A 76 0.68 -20.98 -1.07
C GLU A 76 1.69 -20.47 -2.08
N MET A 77 2.89 -21.07 -2.08
CA MET A 77 4.01 -20.64 -2.90
C MET A 77 4.37 -21.69 -3.94
N PRO A 78 4.25 -21.37 -5.25
CA PRO A 78 4.80 -22.22 -6.29
C PRO A 78 6.34 -22.20 -6.24
N SER A 79 6.96 -23.37 -6.42
CA SER A 79 8.42 -23.52 -6.34
C SER A 79 9.18 -22.72 -7.42
N SER A 80 8.54 -22.46 -8.56
CA SER A 80 9.07 -21.67 -9.66
C SER A 80 9.16 -20.17 -9.36
N LEU A 81 8.41 -19.66 -8.38
CA LEU A 81 8.33 -18.23 -8.06
C LEU A 81 9.71 -17.59 -7.84
N LYS A 82 10.62 -18.30 -7.17
CA LYS A 82 11.97 -17.82 -6.88
C LYS A 82 12.79 -17.47 -8.13
N ALA A 83 12.51 -18.14 -9.25
CA ALA A 83 13.29 -17.97 -10.48
C ALA A 83 12.94 -16.66 -11.20
N TRP A 84 11.67 -16.26 -11.21
CA TRP A 84 11.18 -15.14 -12.01
C TRP A 84 10.69 -13.94 -11.18
N ALA A 85 10.24 -14.16 -9.93
CA ALA A 85 9.90 -13.12 -8.97
C ALA A 85 10.68 -13.29 -7.64
N PRO A 86 12.01 -13.11 -7.65
CA PRO A 86 12.86 -13.37 -6.50
C PRO A 86 12.63 -12.44 -5.29
N ASN A 87 12.24 -11.17 -5.50
CA ASN A 87 11.91 -10.27 -4.40
C ASN A 87 10.58 -10.65 -3.76
N LEU A 88 9.59 -11.07 -4.57
CA LEU A 88 8.31 -11.55 -4.05
C LEU A 88 8.49 -12.84 -3.26
N TYR A 89 9.28 -13.78 -3.78
CA TYR A 89 9.65 -14.99 -3.06
C TYR A 89 10.28 -14.66 -1.69
N LYS A 90 11.28 -13.77 -1.65
CA LYS A 90 11.93 -13.34 -0.40
C LYS A 90 10.94 -12.74 0.59
N ALA A 91 10.06 -11.86 0.12
CA ALA A 91 9.04 -11.25 0.96
C ALA A 91 8.08 -12.30 1.55
N MET A 92 7.69 -13.32 0.78
CA MET A 92 6.78 -14.37 1.23
C MET A 92 7.42 -15.32 2.25
N VAL A 93 8.74 -15.55 2.17
CA VAL A 93 9.50 -16.26 3.21
C VAL A 93 9.97 -15.33 4.35
N GLN A 94 9.49 -14.09 4.37
CA GLN A 94 9.79 -13.06 5.37
C GLN A 94 11.29 -12.72 5.49
N ASP A 95 12.04 -12.92 4.42
CA ASP A 95 13.42 -12.45 4.26
C ASP A 95 13.40 -10.98 3.84
N TYR A 96 13.12 -10.11 4.81
CA TYR A 96 13.02 -8.67 4.60
C TYR A 96 14.38 -7.98 4.69
N HIS A 97 14.66 -7.08 3.76
CA HIS A 97 15.80 -6.16 3.86
C HIS A 97 15.60 -5.21 5.05
N THR A 98 16.38 -5.39 6.13
CA THR A 98 16.22 -4.61 7.38
C THR A 98 17.13 -3.37 7.47
N THR A 99 17.82 -2.98 6.39
CA THR A 99 18.78 -1.86 6.36
C THR A 99 18.99 -1.34 4.92
N PRO A 100 19.23 -0.04 4.64
CA PRO A 100 19.19 1.15 5.51
C PRO A 100 18.05 2.15 5.20
N ALA A 101 17.16 1.87 4.23
CA ALA A 101 16.08 2.78 3.87
C ALA A 101 14.81 2.50 4.68
N ALA A 102 14.26 3.52 5.33
CA ALA A 102 13.00 3.41 6.09
C ALA A 102 11.75 3.51 5.19
N GLY A 103 11.92 4.00 3.96
CA GLY A 103 10.86 4.17 2.98
C GLY A 103 11.37 3.97 1.56
N TRP A 104 10.44 3.74 0.65
CA TRP A 104 10.69 3.41 -0.74
C TRP A 104 9.61 3.98 -1.65
N ALA A 105 10.04 4.43 -2.82
CA ALA A 105 9.18 4.88 -3.90
C ALA A 105 9.63 4.19 -5.20
N GLY A 106 8.67 3.75 -5.99
CA GLY A 106 8.91 3.18 -7.31
C GLY A 106 7.63 3.14 -8.13
N SER A 107 7.69 2.46 -9.26
CA SER A 107 6.52 2.29 -10.12
C SER A 107 6.44 0.87 -10.66
N MET A 108 5.24 0.49 -11.07
CA MET A 108 4.94 -0.75 -11.77
C MET A 108 3.95 -0.44 -12.90
N THR A 109 3.93 -1.28 -13.92
CA THR A 109 3.01 -1.14 -15.05
C THR A 109 2.05 -2.32 -15.07
N THR A 110 0.76 -1.99 -15.17
CA THR A 110 -0.29 -3.02 -15.33
C THR A 110 -0.21 -3.68 -16.70
N ARG A 111 -0.83 -4.85 -16.84
CA ARG A 111 -0.97 -5.53 -18.14
C ARG A 111 -1.67 -4.66 -19.20
N GLY A 112 -2.52 -3.73 -18.76
CA GLY A 112 -3.20 -2.75 -19.62
C GLY A 112 -2.36 -1.53 -19.99
N GLY A 113 -1.10 -1.44 -19.54
CA GLY A 113 -0.19 -0.33 -19.83
C GLY A 113 -0.31 0.87 -18.89
N THR A 114 -1.19 0.83 -17.88
CA THR A 114 -1.28 1.90 -16.87
C THR A 114 -0.11 1.81 -15.90
N THR A 115 0.65 2.89 -15.76
CA THR A 115 1.69 3.03 -14.73
C THR A 115 1.06 3.36 -13.37
N ILE A 116 1.49 2.64 -12.34
CA ILE A 116 1.10 2.81 -10.94
C ILE A 116 2.35 3.20 -10.16
N ASN A 117 2.29 4.32 -9.45
CA ASN A 117 3.33 4.69 -8.49
C ASN A 117 3.05 4.01 -7.15
N ALA A 118 4.08 3.40 -6.58
CA ALA A 118 4.00 2.64 -5.35
C ALA A 118 4.96 3.22 -4.31
N PHE A 119 4.46 3.33 -3.09
CA PHE A 119 5.17 3.88 -1.95
C PHE A 119 5.04 2.93 -0.77
N ALA A 120 6.14 2.71 -0.06
CA ALA A 120 6.18 1.76 1.05
C ALA A 120 7.04 2.31 2.17
N LYS A 121 6.72 1.95 3.42
CA LYS A 121 7.54 2.30 4.59
C LYS A 121 7.60 1.16 5.59
N ASN A 122 8.72 1.07 6.28
CA ASN A 122 8.89 0.14 7.38
C ASN A 122 8.69 0.83 8.74
N LYS A 123 8.75 0.02 9.81
CA LYS A 123 8.58 0.50 11.19
C LYS A 123 9.61 1.53 11.65
N ASN A 124 10.73 1.68 10.93
CA ASN A 124 11.79 2.64 11.24
C ASN A 124 11.53 4.01 10.59
N TRP A 125 10.48 4.17 9.77
CA TRP A 125 10.10 5.47 9.21
C TRP A 125 9.55 6.37 10.30
N ASN A 126 10.24 7.49 10.52
CA ASN A 126 9.97 8.43 11.61
C ASN A 126 9.66 9.83 11.09
N ASP A 127 8.92 9.90 9.98
CA ASP A 127 8.55 11.15 9.31
C ASP A 127 7.09 11.06 8.81
N ASP A 128 6.52 12.16 8.35
CA ASP A 128 5.22 12.13 7.69
C ASP A 128 5.33 11.38 6.34
N LEU A 129 4.36 10.53 6.04
CA LEU A 129 4.40 9.71 4.83
C LEU A 129 4.08 10.54 3.58
N TRP A 130 3.11 11.44 3.68
CA TRP A 130 2.66 12.25 2.55
C TRP A 130 3.66 13.33 2.22
N GLU A 131 4.15 14.06 3.22
CA GLU A 131 5.06 15.18 3.01
C GLU A 131 6.47 14.75 2.69
N SER A 132 6.93 13.67 3.30
CA SER A 132 8.36 13.31 3.31
C SER A 132 8.68 12.17 2.34
N LEU A 133 7.65 11.52 1.76
CA LEU A 133 7.83 10.49 0.73
C LEU A 133 6.98 10.75 -0.52
N VAL A 134 5.65 10.84 -0.39
CA VAL A 134 4.76 10.83 -1.57
C VAL A 134 4.83 12.14 -2.36
N ALA A 135 4.56 13.29 -1.73
CA ALA A 135 4.52 14.57 -2.44
C ALA A 135 5.86 14.90 -3.11
N PRO A 136 7.04 14.70 -2.46
CA PRO A 136 8.33 14.90 -3.11
C PRO A 136 8.55 13.97 -4.31
N ALA A 137 8.24 12.67 -4.17
CA ALA A 137 8.44 11.70 -5.23
C ALA A 137 7.50 11.92 -6.43
N MET A 138 6.27 12.40 -6.16
CA MET A 138 5.29 12.76 -7.19
C MET A 138 5.50 14.16 -7.77
N SER A 139 6.31 14.98 -7.11
CA SER A 139 6.52 16.37 -7.45
C SER A 139 5.21 17.17 -7.55
N THR A 140 4.31 17.00 -6.58
CA THR A 140 2.98 17.62 -6.63
C THR A 140 2.39 17.87 -5.25
N ASP A 141 1.50 18.86 -5.18
CA ASP A 141 0.66 19.12 -4.00
C ASP A 141 -0.38 17.99 -3.85
N LEU A 142 -0.77 17.68 -2.62
CA LEU A 142 -1.69 16.58 -2.33
C LEU A 142 -2.87 17.05 -1.47
N TYR A 143 -4.05 16.54 -1.80
CA TYR A 143 -5.20 16.52 -0.91
C TYR A 143 -5.35 15.09 -0.38
N VAL A 144 -5.27 14.93 0.94
CA VAL A 144 -5.24 13.61 1.58
C VAL A 144 -6.37 13.52 2.61
N GLU A 145 -7.10 12.42 2.63
CA GLU A 145 -7.97 12.09 3.75
C GLU A 145 -7.14 11.29 4.76
N SER A 146 -6.80 11.92 5.88
CA SER A 146 -6.14 11.23 6.99
C SER A 146 -7.13 10.97 8.12
N TRP A 147 -6.79 10.04 9.02
CA TRP A 147 -7.59 9.74 10.21
C TRP A 147 -7.76 10.92 11.18
N GLY A 148 -7.21 12.10 10.86
CA GLY A 148 -7.44 13.34 11.60
C GLY A 148 -7.18 13.12 13.09
N ARG A 149 -5.94 12.77 13.46
CA ARG A 149 -5.60 12.78 14.88
C ARG A 149 -5.85 14.20 15.38
N PRO A 150 -6.48 14.40 16.55
CA PRO A 150 -6.75 15.74 17.09
C PRO A 150 -5.49 16.60 17.35
N LEU A 151 -4.30 16.09 17.03
CA LEU A 151 -3.00 16.75 17.12
C LEU A 151 -2.50 17.31 15.78
N ASP A 152 -3.07 16.89 14.65
CA ASP A 152 -2.62 17.31 13.33
C ASP A 152 -3.52 18.45 12.82
N GLY A 153 -2.90 19.59 12.51
CA GLY A 153 -3.62 20.74 11.93
C GLY A 153 -4.24 20.39 10.56
N PRO A 154 -5.10 21.27 10.00
CA PRO A 154 -5.66 21.06 8.65
C PRO A 154 -4.59 21.06 7.53
N TYR A 155 -3.37 21.43 7.89
CA TYR A 155 -2.22 21.58 7.01
C TYR A 155 -1.04 20.86 7.67
N CYS A 156 -0.41 19.98 6.91
CA CYS A 156 0.89 19.45 7.27
C CYS A 156 1.94 20.48 6.79
N LYS A 157 2.93 20.81 7.62
CA LYS A 157 3.96 21.80 7.26
C LYS A 157 5.03 21.10 6.43
N GLY A 158 4.82 21.08 5.10
CA GLY A 158 5.74 20.43 4.15
C GLY A 158 7.21 20.71 4.45
N ILE A 159 8.05 19.67 4.32
CA ILE A 159 9.50 19.80 4.52
C ILE A 159 10.02 20.86 3.54
N ASN A 160 10.52 21.97 4.09
CA ASN A 160 10.99 23.16 3.35
C ASN A 160 9.95 23.91 2.48
N GLY A 161 8.66 23.55 2.53
CA GLY A 161 7.58 24.23 1.81
C GLY A 161 7.53 24.00 0.30
N THR A 162 8.17 22.95 -0.24
CA THR A 162 8.18 22.67 -1.69
C THR A 162 6.82 22.22 -2.23
N TYR A 163 6.12 21.38 -1.48
CA TYR A 163 4.79 20.87 -1.83
C TYR A 163 3.84 21.02 -0.64
N THR A 164 2.59 21.29 -0.95
CA THR A 164 1.50 21.48 0.02
C THR A 164 0.72 20.19 0.18
N VAL A 165 0.59 19.70 1.41
CA VAL A 165 -0.29 18.57 1.75
C VAL A 165 -1.43 19.06 2.62
N VAL A 166 -2.65 18.95 2.11
CA VAL A 166 -3.88 19.43 2.77
C VAL A 166 -4.71 18.23 3.23
N ASN A 167 -5.04 18.20 4.52
CA ASN A 167 -5.93 17.18 5.07
C ASN A 167 -7.40 17.57 4.78
N VAL A 168 -8.10 16.78 3.96
CA VAL A 168 -9.52 16.98 3.68
C VAL A 168 -10.39 16.29 4.73
N ARG A 169 -11.54 16.90 5.05
CA ARG A 169 -12.47 16.38 6.07
C ARG A 169 -13.65 15.62 5.50
N ASP A 170 -14.03 15.98 4.28
CA ASP A 170 -15.19 15.43 3.60
C ASP A 170 -14.80 15.12 2.15
N VAL A 171 -15.17 13.94 1.69
CA VAL A 171 -15.01 13.51 0.31
C VAL A 171 -16.41 13.34 -0.29
N SER A 172 -16.70 14.07 -1.36
CA SER A 172 -17.98 13.97 -2.08
C SER A 172 -17.75 14.01 -3.57
N GLY A 173 -18.57 13.26 -4.33
CA GLY A 173 -18.51 13.26 -5.80
C GLY A 173 -17.15 12.83 -6.37
N ILE A 174 -16.69 11.62 -6.06
CA ILE A 174 -15.45 11.08 -6.64
C ILE A 174 -15.69 10.78 -8.12
N TYR A 175 -15.03 11.54 -9.01
CA TYR A 175 -15.02 11.28 -10.44
C TYR A 175 -13.67 10.70 -10.86
N VAL A 176 -13.70 9.47 -11.37
CA VAL A 176 -12.52 8.77 -11.86
C VAL A 176 -12.27 9.19 -13.32
N HIS A 177 -11.70 10.37 -13.53
CA HIS A 177 -11.09 10.72 -14.83
C HIS A 177 -9.58 10.51 -14.74
N SER A 178 -8.96 10.13 -15.86
CA SER A 178 -7.53 9.93 -16.14
C SER A 178 -6.55 10.70 -15.23
N ILE A 179 -6.39 10.25 -13.98
CA ILE A 179 -5.56 10.84 -12.94
C ILE A 179 -4.55 9.78 -12.48
N THR A 180 -3.33 10.24 -12.22
CA THR A 180 -2.30 9.51 -11.50
C THR A 180 -2.78 9.27 -10.07
N TYR A 181 -3.31 8.09 -9.77
CA TYR A 181 -3.71 7.74 -8.42
C TYR A 181 -2.50 7.32 -7.59
N VAL A 182 -2.30 7.97 -6.45
CA VAL A 182 -1.53 7.41 -5.35
C VAL A 182 -2.52 6.63 -4.48
N PHE A 183 -2.69 5.35 -4.76
CA PHE A 183 -3.38 4.45 -3.83
C PHE A 183 -2.41 4.08 -2.74
N MET A 184 -2.63 4.59 -1.54
CA MET A 184 -1.78 4.23 -0.41
C MET A 184 -2.61 3.72 0.76
N TYR A 185 -2.19 2.53 1.17
CA TYR A 185 -2.58 1.80 2.35
C TYR A 185 -2.73 2.73 3.54
N ILE A 186 -3.77 2.50 4.34
CA ILE A 186 -4.05 3.23 5.58
C ILE A 186 -2.82 3.18 6.47
N PHE A 187 -2.05 4.26 6.46
CA PHE A 187 -1.04 4.55 7.47
C PHE A 187 -1.48 5.71 8.32
N ILE A 188 -1.71 5.34 9.57
CA ILE A 188 -1.66 6.18 10.74
C ILE A 188 -0.47 7.15 10.60
N CYS A 189 -0.75 8.45 10.59
CA CYS A 189 0.19 9.49 10.99
C CYS A 189 0.62 9.13 12.43
N LYS A 190 1.79 8.50 12.59
CA LYS A 190 2.22 7.92 13.87
C LYS A 190 3.42 8.72 14.39
N HIS A 191 3.18 9.95 14.85
CA HIS A 191 3.94 10.46 15.99
C HIS A 191 3.45 9.72 17.24
N ILE A 192 4.00 8.53 17.48
CA ILE A 192 3.86 7.88 18.78
C ILE A 192 5.14 8.13 19.56
N HIS A 193 5.13 9.18 20.36
CA HIS A 193 5.94 9.23 21.57
C HIS A 193 5.25 8.35 22.61
N ILE A 194 5.72 7.11 22.77
CA ILE A 194 5.48 6.36 24.01
C ILE A 194 6.43 6.96 25.02
N HIS A 195 5.93 7.84 25.88
CA HIS A 195 6.55 8.02 27.18
C HIS A 195 6.09 6.84 28.04
N ALA A 196 7.07 6.07 28.53
CA ALA A 196 6.88 5.06 29.56
C ALA A 196 6.46 5.70 30.89
#